data_AF-A0AAU3RUQ2-F1
#
_entry.id   AF-A0AAU3RUQ2-F1
#
_cell.length_a   1.000
_cell.length_b   1.000
_cell.length_c   1.000
_cell.angle_alpha   90.00
_cell.angle_beta   90.00
_cell.angle_gamma   90.00
#
_symmetry.space_group_name_H-M   'P 1'
#
loop_
_entity.id
_entity.type
_entity.pdbx_description
1 polymer ?
#
loop_
_entity_poly.entity_id
_entity_poly.type
_entity_poly.pdbx_seq_one_letter_code
_entity_poly.pdbx_strand_id
1 'polypeptide(L)'
;MSHLTRRRSWLVRAGTLTAVVAVTAGSGAQLALAAPLPTAAEIIREPKPGLTGYHGVKPGDLEKILAGIKRPEGDAGNHIADWKGFYIAETVNHAAGYAIKGKRAGGIVKVTLPVDITIATVNIKKNPGELTDDFKARQVKRIKDEFGIPADAPMMDSLAKDRIVLKLPEESEFGGFEYVVPWKLAERGTATKEREFAPRNEGVDEAYALSNAAPAVAAEGCAPPTARAKRSASRCADLDWETVRDEAKKTVGEVVQDTEHLASLPERTLQGLSKAEAHTVAVRTQAKLGTMSGVRTAAEAAGVAAWAYGMGVAFTDQRATTLDKVAATTAIVPGVGNALGIADGIEHHDPEAVAANAVALAALVAAQAVPVVGELVDTALLAEQIVDVVIDIYQRTAATPRPATPLPSGALPLLPPAKPSLDCSVLALDMDIVWDTTVSVPDKTQLVIKERGGKEFTYPASAGKAPGWLIAKGIGQDRTFDVFYRVTNDQGKTLESSRRAVVKQTVKDAGFYCTATVSQESW
;
A
#
# COMPACT_ATOMS: atom_id res chain seq x y z
N MET A 1 38.04 -53.59 61.49
CA MET A 1 37.39 -54.59 60.63
C MET A 1 37.81 -54.30 59.20
N SER A 2 38.94 -54.88 58.77
CA SER A 2 39.01 -56.11 57.95
C SER A 2 38.31 -55.93 56.60
N HIS A 3 38.90 -56.18 55.45
CA HIS A 3 40.22 -56.64 55.05
C HIS A 3 40.16 -56.66 53.50
N LEU A 4 41.27 -56.31 52.82
CA LEU A 4 41.86 -57.01 51.65
C LEU A 4 40.98 -57.11 50.36
N THR A 5 41.43 -56.99 49.11
CA THR A 5 42.72 -57.07 48.38
C THR A 5 42.36 -56.94 46.89
N ARG A 6 43.20 -56.76 45.85
CA ARG A 6 44.64 -56.95 45.55
C ARG A 6 44.84 -56.26 44.18
N ARG A 7 45.73 -55.28 44.02
CA ARG A 7 47.03 -55.37 43.31
C ARG A 7 47.24 -56.60 42.40
N ARG A 8 47.54 -56.39 41.11
CA ARG A 8 48.91 -56.34 40.55
C ARG A 8 48.91 -56.14 39.01
N SER A 9 49.77 -55.22 38.60
CA SER A 9 50.40 -54.98 37.29
C SER A 9 51.07 -56.20 36.68
N TRP A 10 51.22 -56.28 35.34
CA TRP A 10 52.45 -56.67 34.61
C TRP A 10 52.40 -56.26 33.13
N LEU A 11 53.50 -55.69 32.64
CA LEU A 11 53.84 -55.44 31.23
C LEU A 11 54.15 -56.76 30.51
N VAL A 12 53.79 -56.87 29.21
CA VAL A 12 54.58 -57.59 28.19
C VAL A 12 54.43 -56.88 26.83
N ARG A 13 55.57 -56.57 26.20
CA ARG A 13 55.73 -56.20 24.78
C ARG A 13 56.03 -57.47 23.95
N ALA A 14 55.51 -57.53 22.73
CA ALA A 14 56.01 -58.18 21.50
C ALA A 14 54.79 -58.45 20.60
N GLY A 15 54.78 -58.32 19.27
CA GLY A 15 55.77 -58.03 18.25
C GLY A 15 55.02 -57.92 16.90
N THR A 16 55.70 -57.31 15.94
CA THR A 16 55.39 -57.03 14.52
C THR A 16 54.66 -58.10 13.69
N LEU A 17 53.81 -57.68 12.73
CA LEU A 17 54.01 -57.95 11.27
C LEU A 17 53.04 -57.15 10.34
N THR A 18 53.66 -56.32 9.48
CA THR A 18 53.48 -56.12 8.02
C THR A 18 52.12 -55.75 7.36
N ALA A 19 52.06 -54.48 6.94
CA ALA A 19 51.62 -53.85 5.67
C ALA A 19 50.48 -54.43 4.80
N VAL A 20 49.52 -53.56 4.44
CA VAL A 20 49.11 -53.28 3.04
C VAL A 20 48.75 -51.80 2.90
N VAL A 21 49.29 -51.19 1.85
CA VAL A 21 49.07 -49.83 1.34
C VAL A 21 47.66 -49.71 0.73
N ALA A 22 46.92 -48.66 1.08
CA ALA A 22 45.84 -48.14 0.24
C ALA A 22 45.89 -46.61 0.23
N VAL A 23 46.18 -46.09 -0.95
CA VAL A 23 46.19 -44.69 -1.34
C VAL A 23 44.76 -44.14 -1.26
N THR A 24 44.56 -43.03 -0.55
CA THR A 24 43.59 -42.01 -0.99
C THR A 24 44.17 -40.63 -0.69
N ALA A 25 44.46 -39.95 -1.79
CA ALA A 25 44.93 -38.58 -1.82
C ALA A 25 43.77 -37.62 -1.52
N GLY A 26 44.12 -36.53 -0.83
CA GLY A 26 43.74 -35.16 -1.21
C GLY A 26 42.26 -34.83 -1.29
N SER A 27 41.74 -34.23 -0.22
CA SER A 27 40.77 -33.13 -0.28
C SER A 27 40.75 -32.41 1.07
N GLY A 28 41.86 -31.77 1.42
CA GLY A 28 41.85 -30.69 2.40
C GLY A 28 41.21 -29.47 1.75
N ALA A 29 39.87 -29.47 1.65
CA ALA A 29 39.14 -28.28 1.25
C ALA A 29 39.27 -27.28 2.40
N GLN A 30 40.02 -26.21 2.11
CA GLN A 30 40.07 -25.00 2.89
C GLN A 30 38.64 -24.55 3.20
N LEU A 31 38.26 -24.60 4.47
CA LEU A 31 37.24 -23.71 5.01
C LEU A 31 37.83 -22.29 4.96
N ALA A 32 37.86 -21.71 3.76
CA ALA A 32 37.92 -20.28 3.62
C ALA A 32 36.63 -19.76 4.26
N LEU A 33 36.77 -19.20 5.47
CA LEU A 33 35.82 -18.23 6.00
C LEU A 33 35.57 -17.24 4.85
N ALA A 34 34.39 -17.34 4.22
CA ALA A 34 33.94 -16.32 3.30
C ALA A 34 33.95 -15.03 4.12
N ALA A 35 34.91 -14.15 3.83
CA ALA A 35 34.90 -12.81 4.36
C ALA A 35 33.49 -12.25 4.07
N PRO A 36 32.80 -11.65 5.06
CA PRO A 36 31.52 -11.03 4.82
C PRO A 36 31.67 -10.12 3.61
N LEU A 37 30.81 -10.29 2.61
CA LEU A 37 30.75 -9.40 1.46
C LEU A 37 30.73 -7.97 2.02
N PRO A 38 31.57 -7.05 1.52
CA PRO A 38 31.56 -5.67 2.00
C PRO A 38 30.12 -5.17 1.90
N THR A 39 29.55 -4.79 3.05
CA THR A 39 28.25 -4.13 3.09
C THR A 39 28.34 -2.93 2.17
N ALA A 40 27.43 -2.84 1.20
CA ALA A 40 27.40 -1.71 0.28
C ALA A 40 27.46 -0.42 1.09
N ALA A 41 28.33 0.51 0.69
CA ALA A 41 28.53 1.75 1.43
C ALA A 41 27.17 2.47 1.56
N GLU A 42 26.75 2.74 2.78
CA GLU A 42 25.48 3.40 3.07
C GLU A 42 25.46 4.84 2.57
N ILE A 43 26.63 5.46 2.38
CA ILE A 43 26.80 6.79 1.82
C ILE A 43 27.84 6.72 0.71
N ILE A 44 27.44 7.10 -0.52
CA ILE A 44 28.31 7.11 -1.70
C ILE A 44 28.56 8.56 -2.11
N ARG A 45 29.82 8.94 -2.30
CA ARG A 45 30.23 10.31 -2.63
C ARG A 45 30.65 10.40 -4.09
N GLU A 46 30.10 11.38 -4.81
CA GLU A 46 30.41 11.63 -6.22
C GLU A 46 30.72 13.13 -6.42
N PRO A 47 31.96 13.50 -6.81
CA PRO A 47 32.26 14.87 -7.18
C PRO A 47 31.57 15.24 -8.49
N LYS A 48 30.96 16.43 -8.56
CA LYS A 48 30.24 16.89 -9.75
C LYS A 48 30.52 18.38 -10.03
N PRO A 49 30.84 18.75 -11.28
CA PRO A 49 31.01 20.15 -11.67
C PRO A 49 29.63 20.84 -11.78
N GLY A 50 29.09 21.25 -10.63
CA GLY A 50 27.77 21.85 -10.53
C GLY A 50 26.63 20.85 -10.33
N LEU A 51 25.44 21.41 -10.09
CA LEU A 51 24.20 20.66 -9.95
C LEU A 51 23.08 21.39 -10.66
N THR A 52 22.25 20.65 -11.38
CA THR A 52 20.98 21.16 -11.89
C THR A 52 19.86 20.25 -11.40
N GLY A 53 18.78 20.86 -10.92
CA GLY A 53 17.57 20.18 -10.49
C GLY A 53 16.37 21.11 -10.60
N TYR A 54 15.22 20.66 -10.11
CA TYR A 54 13.95 21.38 -10.25
C TYR A 54 13.31 21.64 -8.90
N HIS A 55 12.65 22.79 -8.72
CA HIS A 55 11.96 23.13 -7.48
C HIS A 55 10.51 23.52 -7.78
N GLY A 56 9.56 22.87 -7.10
CA GLY A 56 8.14 23.23 -7.15
C GLY A 56 7.88 24.46 -6.31
N VAL A 57 7.47 25.56 -6.96
CA VAL A 57 7.20 26.84 -6.31
C VAL A 57 5.72 26.97 -6.02
N LYS A 58 5.37 27.34 -4.78
CA LYS A 58 3.99 27.58 -4.37
C LYS A 58 3.38 28.82 -5.06
N PRO A 59 2.04 28.90 -5.17
CA PRO A 59 1.37 30.05 -5.79
C PRO A 59 1.79 31.37 -5.15
N GLY A 60 2.24 32.33 -5.98
CA GLY A 60 2.65 33.67 -5.55
C GLY A 60 4.13 33.84 -5.19
N ASP A 61 4.93 32.76 -5.20
CA ASP A 61 6.36 32.82 -4.85
C ASP A 61 7.30 32.66 -6.05
N LEU A 62 6.77 32.45 -7.27
CA LEU A 62 7.57 32.21 -8.48
C LEU A 62 8.55 33.35 -8.76
N GLU A 63 8.05 34.58 -8.84
CA GLU A 63 8.88 35.77 -9.07
C GLU A 63 9.91 36.00 -7.97
N LYS A 64 9.61 35.63 -6.72
CA LYS A 64 10.55 35.77 -5.60
C LYS A 64 11.76 34.84 -5.78
N ILE A 65 11.52 33.59 -6.18
CA ILE A 65 12.60 32.64 -6.43
C ILE A 65 13.39 33.00 -7.69
N LEU A 66 12.73 33.48 -8.74
CA LEU A 66 13.41 33.95 -9.97
C LEU A 66 14.31 35.17 -9.70
N ALA A 67 13.91 36.05 -8.78
CA ALA A 67 14.75 37.18 -8.36
C ALA A 67 15.99 36.76 -7.55
N GLY A 68 16.00 35.54 -7.01
CA GLY A 68 17.14 34.96 -6.31
C GLY A 68 16.72 33.97 -5.23
N ILE A 69 17.48 32.89 -5.10
CA ILE A 69 17.27 31.88 -4.05
C ILE A 69 17.77 32.47 -2.73
N LYS A 70 16.88 32.57 -1.73
CA LYS A 70 17.18 33.12 -0.40
C LYS A 70 16.60 32.23 0.69
N ARG A 71 17.33 32.01 1.78
CA ARG A 71 16.81 31.30 2.95
C ARG A 71 15.63 32.07 3.56
N PRO A 72 14.41 31.51 3.61
CA PRO A 72 13.30 32.16 4.29
C PRO A 72 13.47 32.04 5.81
N GLU A 73 12.75 32.88 6.56
CA GLU A 73 12.63 32.73 8.00
C GLU A 73 11.81 31.47 8.37
N GLY A 74 11.95 30.98 9.61
CA GLY A 74 11.20 29.83 10.11
C GLY A 74 11.78 28.48 9.69
N ASP A 75 10.97 27.65 9.02
CA ASP A 75 11.31 26.25 8.72
C ASP A 75 12.41 26.12 7.68
N ALA A 76 12.53 27.06 6.72
CA ALA A 76 13.60 27.03 5.73
C ALA A 76 13.79 25.63 5.09
N GLY A 77 12.67 25.03 4.65
CA GLY A 77 12.60 23.71 4.02
C GLY A 77 12.20 22.57 4.94
N ASN A 78 12.54 22.60 6.24
CA ASN A 78 12.19 21.52 7.16
C ASN A 78 12.04 22.01 8.62
N HIS A 79 11.09 21.46 9.37
CA HIS A 79 10.93 21.81 10.79
C HIS A 79 12.08 21.26 11.66
N ILE A 80 12.74 20.16 11.25
CA ILE A 80 13.90 19.59 11.95
C ILE A 80 15.15 20.39 11.60
N ALA A 81 15.84 20.92 12.61
CA ALA A 81 17.00 21.80 12.45
C ALA A 81 18.10 21.24 11.53
N ASP A 82 18.41 19.95 11.67
CA ASP A 82 19.43 19.27 10.87
C ASP A 82 19.03 19.08 9.39
N TRP A 83 17.74 19.16 9.07
CA TRP A 83 17.22 19.01 7.71
C TRP A 83 16.86 20.35 7.06
N LYS A 84 17.19 21.50 7.66
CA LYS A 84 16.94 22.82 7.08
C LYS A 84 17.82 23.07 5.86
N GLY A 85 17.28 22.79 4.67
CA GLY A 85 17.94 22.97 3.38
C GLY A 85 16.96 23.43 2.30
N PHE A 86 17.50 23.74 1.14
CA PHE A 86 16.73 24.02 -0.07
C PHE A 86 16.57 22.72 -0.87
N TYR A 87 15.33 22.26 -1.01
CA TYR A 87 15.00 20.98 -1.60
C TYR A 87 14.76 21.11 -3.10
N ILE A 88 15.47 20.33 -3.91
CA ILE A 88 15.26 20.26 -5.35
C ILE A 88 15.15 18.79 -5.81
N ALA A 89 14.29 18.54 -6.78
CA ALA A 89 14.08 17.24 -7.40
C ALA A 89 15.01 17.01 -8.59
N GLU A 90 15.26 15.74 -8.93
CA GLU A 90 15.96 15.37 -10.16
C GLU A 90 15.17 15.67 -11.43
N THR A 91 13.84 15.62 -11.35
CA THR A 91 12.95 15.72 -12.53
C THR A 91 11.89 16.81 -12.36
N VAL A 92 11.41 17.33 -13.49
CA VAL A 92 10.32 18.31 -13.55
C VAL A 92 9.04 17.70 -12.98
N ASN A 93 8.74 16.44 -13.30
CA ASN A 93 7.58 15.71 -12.80
C ASN A 93 7.58 15.67 -11.27
N HIS A 94 8.69 15.26 -10.67
CA HIS A 94 8.81 15.21 -9.21
C HIS A 94 8.63 16.60 -8.57
N ALA A 95 9.23 17.65 -9.15
CA ALA A 95 9.03 19.02 -8.67
C ALA A 95 7.58 19.53 -8.80
N ALA A 96 6.80 19.03 -9.78
CA ALA A 96 5.43 19.50 -10.04
C ALA A 96 4.49 19.26 -8.85
N GLY A 97 4.58 18.11 -8.19
CA GLY A 97 3.78 17.79 -7.00
C GLY A 97 3.99 18.79 -5.85
N TYR A 98 5.17 19.40 -5.78
CA TYR A 98 5.50 20.42 -4.79
C TYR A 98 5.01 21.82 -5.15
N ALA A 99 4.52 22.08 -6.36
CA ALA A 99 4.00 23.40 -6.76
C ALA A 99 2.57 23.69 -6.24
N ILE A 100 1.86 22.69 -5.71
CA ILE A 100 0.43 22.77 -5.36
C ILE A 100 0.24 23.30 -3.94
N LYS A 101 -0.73 24.21 -3.75
CA LYS A 101 -1.23 24.65 -2.43
C LYS A 101 -2.73 24.94 -2.49
N GLY A 102 -3.53 24.05 -1.90
CA GLY A 102 -4.99 24.14 -1.97
C GLY A 102 -5.46 23.99 -3.41
N LYS A 103 -6.28 24.93 -3.90
CA LYS A 103 -6.88 24.93 -5.24
C LYS A 103 -6.05 25.68 -6.31
N ARG A 104 -4.75 25.89 -6.05
CA ARG A 104 -3.86 26.63 -6.95
C ARG A 104 -2.51 25.94 -7.02
N ALA A 105 -1.89 25.99 -8.20
CA ALA A 105 -0.49 25.64 -8.39
C ALA A 105 0.32 26.90 -8.78
N GLY A 106 1.58 26.97 -8.35
CA GLY A 106 2.46 28.07 -8.70
C GLY A 106 3.21 27.78 -10.00
N GLY A 107 4.38 27.18 -9.88
CA GLY A 107 5.20 26.84 -11.03
C GLY A 107 6.36 25.94 -10.66
N ILE A 108 7.24 25.73 -11.63
CA ILE A 108 8.48 24.98 -11.47
C ILE A 108 9.61 25.87 -11.95
N VAL A 109 10.68 25.91 -11.17
CA VAL A 109 11.94 26.52 -11.61
C VAL A 109 13.01 25.45 -11.78
N LYS A 110 13.88 25.68 -12.76
CA LYS A 110 15.13 24.97 -12.92
C LYS A 110 16.21 25.71 -12.15
N VAL A 111 16.85 25.00 -11.22
CA VAL A 111 17.87 25.54 -10.32
C VAL A 111 19.23 25.03 -10.76
N THR A 112 20.20 25.94 -10.89
CA THR A 112 21.58 25.59 -11.25
C THR A 112 22.56 26.13 -10.20
N LEU A 113 23.39 25.24 -9.64
CA LEU A 113 24.49 25.59 -8.73
C LEU A 113 25.80 25.68 -9.54
N PRO A 114 26.46 26.85 -9.59
CA PRO A 114 27.62 27.07 -10.46
C PRO A 114 28.96 26.62 -9.86
N VAL A 115 28.95 25.86 -8.77
CA VAL A 115 30.17 25.48 -8.03
C VAL A 115 30.38 23.97 -8.07
N ASP A 116 31.64 23.53 -8.07
CA ASP A 116 31.92 22.10 -7.88
C ASP A 116 31.40 21.68 -6.50
N ILE A 117 30.61 20.61 -6.50
CA ILE A 117 30.01 20.03 -5.31
C ILE A 117 30.39 18.56 -5.20
N THR A 118 30.16 17.98 -4.03
CA THR A 118 30.09 16.53 -3.85
C THR A 118 28.66 16.13 -3.58
N ILE A 119 28.10 15.21 -4.37
CA ILE A 119 26.81 14.59 -4.10
C ILE A 119 27.06 13.40 -3.17
N ALA A 120 26.42 13.40 -2.01
CA ALA A 120 26.42 12.28 -1.08
C ALA A 120 25.07 11.55 -1.16
N THR A 121 25.04 10.42 -1.84
CA THR A 121 23.84 9.57 -1.93
C THR A 121 23.69 8.75 -0.66
N VAL A 122 22.60 8.95 0.09
CA VAL A 122 22.35 8.30 1.38
C VAL A 122 21.37 7.15 1.21
N ASN A 123 21.85 5.92 1.35
CA ASN A 123 21.11 4.67 1.16
C ASN A 123 20.81 3.96 2.50
N ILE A 124 20.47 4.72 3.54
CA ILE A 124 20.16 4.18 4.86
C ILE A 124 18.70 3.72 4.85
N LYS A 125 18.46 2.41 5.04
CA LYS A 125 17.11 1.84 5.06
C LYS A 125 16.50 1.90 6.46
N LYS A 126 15.18 2.12 6.51
CA LYS A 126 14.38 2.01 7.73
C LYS A 126 14.28 0.55 8.15
N ASN A 127 14.52 0.27 9.44
CA ASN A 127 14.44 -1.09 9.96
C ASN A 127 12.96 -1.50 10.13
N PRO A 128 12.61 -2.80 10.01
CA PRO A 128 11.26 -3.27 10.31
C PRO A 128 10.85 -2.90 11.74
N GLY A 129 9.70 -2.24 11.90
CA GLY A 129 9.18 -1.82 13.20
C GLY A 129 9.80 -0.54 13.78
N GLU A 130 10.79 0.07 13.11
CA GLU A 130 11.37 1.34 13.53
C GLU A 130 10.35 2.49 13.36
N LEU A 131 10.25 3.39 14.34
CA LEU A 131 9.43 4.59 14.19
C LEU A 131 10.12 5.57 13.21
N THR A 132 9.33 6.42 12.55
CA THR A 132 9.87 7.36 11.56
C THR A 132 10.84 8.37 12.18
N ASP A 133 10.58 8.83 13.40
CA ASP A 133 11.45 9.78 14.08
C ASP A 133 12.78 9.13 14.51
N ASP A 134 12.73 7.89 14.99
CA ASP A 134 13.93 7.10 15.33
C ASP A 134 14.81 6.86 14.08
N PHE A 135 14.18 6.50 12.97
CA PHE A 135 14.85 6.35 11.67
C PHE A 135 15.56 7.64 11.25
N LYS A 136 14.86 8.79 11.30
CA LYS A 136 15.42 10.10 10.96
C LYS A 136 16.57 10.48 11.88
N ALA A 137 16.45 10.26 13.18
CA ALA A 137 17.51 10.52 14.15
C ALA A 137 18.75 9.66 13.87
N ARG A 138 18.57 8.37 13.58
CA ARG A 138 19.65 7.45 13.19
C ARG A 138 20.31 7.88 11.87
N GLN A 139 19.52 8.29 10.89
CA GLN A 139 20.01 8.79 9.60
C GLN A 139 20.88 10.05 9.79
N VAL A 140 20.40 11.04 10.55
CA VAL A 140 21.16 12.26 10.89
C VAL A 140 22.46 11.90 11.60
N LYS A 141 22.40 11.04 12.63
CA LYS A 141 23.60 10.61 13.36
C LYS A 141 24.63 10.00 12.41
N ARG A 142 24.19 9.10 11.53
CA ARG A 142 25.08 8.42 10.58
C ARG A 142 25.73 9.40 9.61
N ILE A 143 24.99 10.38 9.10
CA ILE A 143 25.53 11.43 8.23
C ILE A 143 26.53 12.29 9.01
N LYS A 144 26.19 12.74 10.23
CA LYS A 144 27.11 13.53 11.05
C LYS A 144 28.41 12.79 11.34
N ASP A 145 28.33 11.51 11.71
CA ASP A 145 29.50 10.66 11.94
C ASP A 145 30.37 10.53 10.68
N GLU A 146 29.76 10.30 9.51
CA GLU A 146 30.44 10.13 8.22
C GLU A 146 31.20 11.40 7.77
N PHE A 147 30.68 12.58 8.10
CA PHE A 147 31.28 13.86 7.72
C PHE A 147 32.00 14.58 8.88
N GLY A 148 32.14 13.93 10.04
CA GLY A 148 32.81 14.52 11.21
C GLY A 148 32.11 15.78 11.74
N ILE A 149 30.79 15.85 11.63
CA ILE A 149 29.99 16.99 12.10
C ILE A 149 29.67 16.79 13.60
N PRO A 150 29.94 17.77 14.48
CA PRO A 150 29.57 17.70 15.89
C PRO A 150 28.06 17.46 16.08
N ALA A 151 27.68 16.70 17.12
CA ALA A 151 26.29 16.31 17.34
C ALA A 151 25.34 17.51 17.53
N ASP A 152 25.83 18.60 18.11
CA ASP A 152 25.12 19.86 18.39
C ASP A 152 25.19 20.88 17.23
N ALA A 153 26.04 20.66 16.23
CA ALA A 153 26.13 21.53 15.07
C ALA A 153 25.01 21.23 14.06
N PRO A 154 24.40 22.26 13.43
CA PRO A 154 23.42 22.06 12.37
C PRO A 154 24.05 21.35 11.16
N MET A 155 23.47 20.21 10.78
CA MET A 155 24.03 19.32 9.75
C MET A 155 24.18 20.00 8.39
N MET A 156 23.10 20.54 7.80
CA MET A 156 23.18 21.15 6.47
C MET A 156 24.15 22.35 6.41
N ASP A 157 24.17 23.20 7.44
CA ASP A 157 25.08 24.35 7.47
C ASP A 157 26.56 23.93 7.60
N SER A 158 26.82 22.76 8.20
CA SER A 158 28.17 22.17 8.28
C SER A 158 28.58 21.54 6.95
N LEU A 159 27.69 20.79 6.30
CA LEU A 159 27.91 20.21 4.96
C LEU A 159 28.19 21.28 3.89
N ALA A 160 27.65 22.49 4.05
CA ALA A 160 27.92 23.62 3.16
C ALA A 160 29.42 23.98 3.08
N LYS A 161 30.18 23.83 4.17
CA LYS A 161 31.61 24.17 4.23
C LYS A 161 32.42 23.33 3.24
N ASP A 162 32.04 22.07 3.09
CA ASP A 162 32.69 21.10 2.21
C ASP A 162 31.97 20.97 0.86
N ARG A 163 30.99 21.84 0.57
CA ARG A 163 30.20 21.86 -0.67
C ARG A 163 29.47 20.54 -0.93
N ILE A 164 28.91 19.94 0.11
CA ILE A 164 28.23 18.64 0.04
C ILE A 164 26.72 18.85 -0.10
N VAL A 165 26.13 18.18 -1.09
CA VAL A 165 24.67 18.08 -1.29
C VAL A 165 24.25 16.65 -0.99
N LEU A 166 23.20 16.48 -0.18
CA LEU A 166 22.66 15.15 0.08
C LEU A 166 21.70 14.75 -1.04
N LYS A 167 21.79 13.51 -1.51
CA LYS A 167 20.84 12.87 -2.42
C LYS A 167 20.16 11.74 -1.67
N LEU A 168 18.87 11.87 -1.41
CA LEU A 168 18.08 10.91 -0.64
C LEU A 168 17.08 10.21 -1.56
N PRO A 169 16.87 8.89 -1.44
CA PRO A 169 15.68 8.29 -2.01
C PRO A 169 14.47 8.92 -1.32
N GLU A 170 13.53 9.43 -2.10
CA GLU A 170 12.29 9.91 -1.54
C GLU A 170 11.50 8.71 -0.98
N GLU A 171 10.97 8.83 0.25
CA GLU A 171 10.06 7.82 0.80
C GLU A 171 8.71 7.80 0.06
N SER A 172 8.51 8.72 -0.89
CA SER A 172 7.33 8.73 -1.73
C SER A 172 7.35 7.55 -2.71
N GLU A 173 6.16 7.05 -3.01
CA GLU A 173 5.95 5.95 -3.94
C GLU A 173 6.28 6.32 -5.40
N PHE A 174 6.62 7.58 -5.68
CA PHE A 174 6.92 8.07 -7.03
C PHE A 174 8.32 7.69 -7.53
N GLY A 175 9.14 7.06 -6.69
CA GLY A 175 10.45 6.54 -7.10
C GLY A 175 11.34 7.67 -7.65
N GLY A 176 11.86 8.50 -6.76
CA GLY A 176 12.73 9.61 -7.14
C GLY A 176 13.83 9.80 -6.12
N PHE A 177 14.84 10.59 -6.50
CA PHE A 177 15.75 11.15 -5.53
C PHE A 177 15.46 12.62 -5.35
N GLU A 178 15.50 13.03 -4.10
CA GLU A 178 15.48 14.42 -3.69
C GLU A 178 16.90 14.86 -3.33
N TYR A 179 17.26 16.06 -3.77
CA TYR A 179 18.47 16.73 -3.32
C TYR A 179 18.16 17.69 -2.18
N VAL A 180 18.88 17.55 -1.07
CA VAL A 180 18.86 18.53 0.03
C VAL A 180 20.10 19.40 -0.09
N VAL A 181 19.92 20.61 -0.62
CA VAL A 181 21.01 21.57 -0.84
C VAL A 181 21.16 22.46 0.41
N PRO A 182 22.35 22.53 1.03
CA PRO A 182 22.59 23.52 2.07
C PRO A 182 22.26 24.94 1.62
N TRP A 183 21.57 25.74 2.44
CA TRP A 183 21.14 27.09 2.07
C TRP A 183 22.28 27.98 1.59
N LYS A 184 23.44 27.96 2.27
CA LYS A 184 24.64 28.73 1.85
C LYS A 184 25.15 28.37 0.45
N LEU A 185 24.88 27.16 -0.03
CA LEU A 185 25.18 26.76 -1.41
C LEU A 185 24.05 27.17 -2.35
N ALA A 186 22.80 26.96 -1.95
CA ALA A 186 21.61 27.29 -2.74
C ALA A 186 21.52 28.79 -3.06
N GLU A 187 21.88 29.66 -2.12
CA GLU A 187 21.90 31.13 -2.29
C GLU A 187 22.93 31.62 -3.31
N ARG A 188 23.87 30.76 -3.70
CA ARG A 188 24.85 31.02 -4.77
C ARG A 188 24.37 30.51 -6.13
N GLY A 189 23.25 29.78 -6.16
CA GLY A 189 22.63 29.27 -7.36
C GLY A 189 21.78 30.30 -8.09
N THR A 190 21.33 29.92 -9.28
CA THR A 190 20.36 30.67 -10.07
C THR A 190 19.10 29.85 -10.29
N ALA A 191 17.97 30.52 -10.45
CA ALA A 191 16.70 29.90 -10.81
C ALA A 191 16.21 30.48 -12.14
N THR A 192 15.72 29.61 -13.02
CA THR A 192 15.08 30.00 -14.27
C THR A 192 13.70 29.37 -14.35
N LYS A 193 12.75 30.05 -14.99
CA LYS A 193 11.38 29.56 -15.10
C LYS A 193 11.36 28.36 -16.04
N GLU A 194 10.93 27.21 -15.52
CA GLU A 194 10.72 25.99 -16.31
C GLU A 194 9.26 25.92 -16.76
N ARG A 195 8.32 26.09 -15.81
CA ARG A 195 6.88 26.09 -16.06
C ARG A 195 6.15 26.99 -15.07
N GLU A 196 5.04 27.55 -15.51
CA GLU A 196 4.07 28.25 -14.67
C GLU A 196 2.70 27.62 -14.95
N PHE A 197 1.95 27.31 -13.90
CA PHE A 197 0.65 26.68 -14.02
C PHE A 197 -0.46 27.74 -14.06
N ALA A 198 -1.60 27.38 -14.65
CA ALA A 198 -2.75 28.27 -14.69
C ALA A 198 -3.18 28.73 -13.27
N PRO A 199 -3.64 29.98 -13.09
CA PRO A 199 -3.82 30.60 -11.77
C PRO A 199 -4.98 30.03 -10.91
N ARG A 200 -5.74 29.06 -11.42
CA ARG A 200 -6.97 28.47 -10.84
C ARG A 200 -6.87 26.93 -10.75
N ASN A 201 -8.01 26.26 -10.60
CA ASN A 201 -8.09 24.80 -10.48
C ASN A 201 -7.38 24.07 -11.64
N GLU A 202 -7.50 24.59 -12.87
CA GLU A 202 -6.81 24.06 -14.05
C GLU A 202 -5.29 23.87 -13.82
N GLY A 203 -4.64 24.77 -13.09
CA GLY A 203 -3.22 24.67 -12.80
C GLY A 203 -2.88 23.55 -11.83
N VAL A 204 -3.81 23.19 -10.93
CA VAL A 204 -3.66 22.02 -10.05
C VAL A 204 -3.75 20.74 -10.86
N ASP A 205 -4.71 20.66 -11.79
CA ASP A 205 -4.88 19.51 -12.67
C ASP A 205 -3.65 19.32 -13.58
N GLU A 206 -3.14 20.41 -14.17
CA GLU A 206 -1.89 20.40 -14.93
C GLU A 206 -0.68 19.94 -14.11
N ALA A 207 -0.56 20.43 -12.87
CA ALA A 207 0.54 20.07 -11.99
C ALA A 207 0.48 18.59 -11.58
N TYR A 208 -0.72 18.07 -11.30
CA TYR A 208 -0.92 16.64 -11.04
C TYR A 208 -0.63 15.79 -12.27
N ALA A 209 -1.17 16.15 -13.44
CA ALA A 209 -0.92 15.44 -14.68
C ALA A 209 0.58 15.36 -14.98
N LEU A 210 1.31 16.47 -14.82
CA LEU A 210 2.76 16.51 -14.99
C LEU A 210 3.47 15.68 -13.91
N SER A 211 3.07 15.79 -12.64
CA SER A 211 3.69 15.01 -11.55
C SER A 211 3.58 13.51 -11.77
N ASN A 212 2.47 13.07 -12.34
CA ASN A 212 2.16 11.66 -12.55
C ASN A 212 2.68 11.12 -13.90
N ALA A 213 3.02 11.99 -14.85
CA ALA A 213 3.62 11.61 -16.14
C ALA A 213 5.08 11.11 -16.04
N ALA A 214 5.55 10.71 -14.85
CA ALA A 214 6.92 10.27 -14.64
C ALA A 214 7.24 9.03 -15.50
N PRO A 215 8.44 8.95 -16.14
CA PRO A 215 8.79 7.88 -17.08
C PRO A 215 8.69 6.45 -16.52
N ALA A 216 8.85 6.27 -15.20
CA ALA A 216 8.71 4.97 -14.54
C ALA A 216 7.25 4.46 -14.59
N VAL A 217 6.27 5.35 -14.55
CA VAL A 217 4.83 4.99 -14.65
C VAL A 217 4.44 4.65 -16.09
N ALA A 218 5.05 5.33 -17.07
CA ALA A 218 4.88 5.02 -18.49
C ALA A 218 5.54 3.70 -18.90
N ALA A 219 6.62 3.29 -18.23
CA ALA A 219 7.37 2.08 -18.57
C ALA A 219 6.75 0.77 -18.01
N GLU A 220 5.95 0.83 -16.94
CA GLU A 220 5.45 -0.39 -16.25
C GLU A 220 3.93 -0.63 -16.31
N GLY A 221 3.11 0.21 -16.95
CA GLY A 221 1.65 -0.09 -16.96
C GLY A 221 0.73 0.66 -17.91
N CYS A 222 1.04 1.88 -18.37
CA CYS A 222 0.13 2.66 -19.22
C CYS A 222 0.68 2.86 -20.66
N ALA A 223 1.12 1.80 -21.34
CA ALA A 223 1.66 1.91 -22.72
C ALA A 223 0.55 2.18 -23.76
N PRO A 224 0.78 3.07 -24.77
CA PRO A 224 -0.14 3.29 -25.89
C PRO A 224 -0.32 2.00 -26.72
N PRO A 225 -1.42 1.89 -27.50
CA PRO A 225 -1.90 0.63 -28.04
C PRO A 225 -0.89 0.01 -29.02
N THR A 226 -0.17 -1.01 -28.56
CA THR A 226 0.38 -2.02 -29.46
C THR A 226 -0.68 -3.10 -29.63
N ALA A 227 -0.90 -3.54 -30.87
CA ALA A 227 -2.10 -4.23 -31.36
C ALA A 227 -2.39 -5.63 -30.77
N ARG A 228 -1.91 -5.98 -29.57
CA ARG A 228 -2.01 -7.36 -29.07
C ARG A 228 -2.06 -7.58 -27.55
N ALA A 229 -2.44 -6.60 -26.72
CA ALA A 229 -2.64 -6.82 -25.28
C ALA A 229 -4.13 -7.04 -24.94
N LYS A 230 -4.55 -8.31 -24.84
CA LYS A 230 -5.88 -8.71 -24.34
C LYS A 230 -5.87 -8.75 -22.79
N ARG A 231 -6.84 -8.06 -22.18
CA ARG A 231 -7.48 -8.40 -20.88
C ARG A 231 -6.68 -8.22 -19.58
N SER A 232 -6.36 -6.98 -19.19
CA SER A 232 -6.20 -6.65 -17.77
C SER A 232 -6.90 -5.33 -17.45
N ALA A 233 -7.57 -5.30 -16.30
CA ALA A 233 -8.25 -4.15 -15.70
C ALA A 233 -7.29 -3.02 -15.26
N SER A 234 -6.05 -3.05 -15.73
CA SER A 234 -4.96 -2.16 -15.35
C SER A 234 -4.72 -1.08 -16.41
N ARG A 235 -5.71 -0.79 -17.26
CA ARG A 235 -5.63 0.30 -18.24
C ARG A 235 -6.03 1.58 -17.56
N CYS A 236 -5.08 2.50 -17.45
CA CYS A 236 -5.29 3.90 -17.11
C CYS A 236 -6.12 4.50 -18.26
N ALA A 237 -7.45 4.47 -18.18
CA ALA A 237 -8.28 5.19 -19.13
C ALA A 237 -7.99 6.68 -18.92
N ASP A 238 -7.50 7.35 -19.95
CA ASP A 238 -7.32 8.81 -19.97
C ASP A 238 -8.72 9.42 -20.11
N LEU A 239 -9.43 9.47 -18.98
CA LEU A 239 -10.80 9.98 -18.93
C LEU A 239 -10.78 11.49 -19.00
N ASP A 240 -11.62 12.03 -19.87
CA ASP A 240 -11.98 13.43 -19.80
C ASP A 240 -12.92 13.65 -18.58
N TRP A 241 -12.32 14.02 -17.45
CA TRP A 241 -13.05 14.26 -16.20
C TRP A 241 -13.99 15.47 -16.25
N GLU A 242 -13.81 16.38 -17.20
CA GLU A 242 -14.77 17.48 -17.43
C GLU A 242 -16.03 16.92 -18.08
N THR A 243 -15.86 16.10 -19.14
CA THR A 243 -16.97 15.35 -19.75
C THR A 243 -17.69 14.45 -18.73
N VAL A 244 -16.96 13.68 -17.94
CA VAL A 244 -17.55 12.82 -16.87
C VAL A 244 -18.36 13.65 -15.88
N ARG A 245 -17.88 14.85 -15.50
CA ARG A 245 -18.58 15.74 -14.58
C ARG A 245 -19.87 16.25 -15.16
N ASP A 246 -19.83 16.75 -16.39
CA ASP A 246 -20.98 17.34 -17.04
C ASP A 246 -22.07 16.29 -17.31
N GLU A 247 -21.68 15.10 -17.77
CA GLU A 247 -22.60 13.98 -17.99
C GLU A 247 -23.18 13.44 -16.68
N ALA A 248 -22.38 13.33 -15.61
CA ALA A 248 -22.88 12.91 -14.31
C ALA A 248 -23.90 13.92 -13.75
N LYS A 249 -23.61 15.22 -13.81
CA LYS A 249 -24.54 16.28 -13.38
C LYS A 249 -25.82 16.29 -14.19
N LYS A 250 -25.71 16.18 -15.52
CA LYS A 250 -26.88 16.07 -16.41
C LYS A 250 -27.75 14.87 -16.02
N THR A 251 -27.14 13.71 -15.83
CA THR A 251 -27.84 12.46 -15.45
C THR A 251 -28.52 12.60 -14.10
N VAL A 252 -27.84 13.18 -13.11
CA VAL A 252 -28.43 13.50 -11.80
C VAL A 252 -29.65 14.41 -11.99
N GLY A 253 -29.52 15.50 -12.75
CA GLY A 253 -30.59 16.45 -13.04
C GLY A 253 -31.82 15.82 -13.69
N GLU A 254 -31.63 14.89 -14.61
CA GLU A 254 -32.73 14.14 -15.25
C GLU A 254 -33.41 13.17 -14.27
N VAL A 255 -32.65 12.46 -13.42
CA VAL A 255 -33.24 11.52 -12.44
C VAL A 255 -34.03 12.25 -11.36
N VAL A 256 -33.55 13.40 -10.87
CA VAL A 256 -34.26 14.17 -9.83
C VAL A 256 -35.51 14.88 -10.36
N GLN A 257 -35.63 15.06 -11.69
CA GLN A 257 -36.86 15.55 -12.32
C GLN A 257 -37.91 14.44 -12.55
N ASP A 258 -37.52 13.17 -12.45
CA ASP A 258 -38.45 12.05 -12.54
C ASP A 258 -39.19 11.86 -11.21
N THR A 259 -40.35 12.51 -11.10
CA THR A 259 -41.21 12.45 -9.93
C THR A 259 -41.73 11.05 -9.63
N GLU A 260 -41.92 10.19 -10.63
CA GLU A 260 -42.39 8.81 -10.43
C GLU A 260 -41.27 7.98 -9.78
N HIS A 261 -40.04 8.12 -10.30
CA HIS A 261 -38.88 7.50 -9.70
C HIS A 261 -38.68 7.95 -8.25
N LEU A 262 -38.68 9.26 -7.99
CA LEU A 262 -38.49 9.80 -6.65
C LEU A 262 -39.59 9.36 -5.67
N ALA A 263 -40.85 9.34 -6.10
CA ALA A 263 -41.97 8.86 -5.29
C ALA A 263 -41.85 7.36 -4.99
N SER A 264 -41.12 6.60 -5.82
CA SER A 264 -40.84 5.19 -5.55
C SER A 264 -39.73 4.98 -4.52
N LEU A 265 -38.91 5.98 -4.17
CA LEU A 265 -37.80 5.79 -3.24
C LEU A 265 -38.29 5.88 -1.77
N PRO A 266 -37.62 5.17 -0.83
CA PRO A 266 -37.83 5.40 0.60
C PRO A 266 -37.76 6.88 0.97
N GLU A 267 -38.71 7.34 1.79
CA GLU A 267 -38.75 8.74 2.24
C GLU A 267 -37.50 9.08 3.06
N ARG A 268 -36.96 10.28 2.83
CA ARG A 268 -35.83 10.79 3.62
C ARG A 268 -36.33 11.19 5.00
N THR A 269 -35.69 10.67 6.04
CA THR A 269 -36.00 11.03 7.43
C THR A 269 -34.83 11.79 8.06
N LEU A 270 -35.08 12.45 9.19
CA LEU A 270 -34.03 13.08 10.00
C LEU A 270 -33.03 12.05 10.57
N GLN A 271 -33.44 10.79 10.64
CA GLN A 271 -32.65 9.66 11.10
C GLN A 271 -31.81 9.03 9.96
N GLY A 272 -31.88 9.59 8.75
CA GLY A 272 -31.27 9.00 7.57
C GLY A 272 -31.99 7.74 7.11
N LEU A 273 -31.35 6.99 6.21
CA LEU A 273 -31.86 5.71 5.74
C LEU A 273 -31.32 4.56 6.59
N SER A 274 -32.14 3.54 6.82
CA SER A 274 -31.64 2.24 7.26
C SER A 274 -30.78 1.58 6.16
N LYS A 275 -30.00 0.58 6.54
CA LYS A 275 -29.19 -0.20 5.59
C LYS A 275 -30.04 -0.84 4.47
N ALA A 276 -31.26 -1.30 4.82
CA ALA A 276 -32.18 -1.90 3.86
C ALA A 276 -32.73 -0.86 2.88
N GLU A 277 -33.11 0.32 3.38
CA GLU A 277 -33.60 1.42 2.55
C GLU A 277 -32.51 1.96 1.63
N ALA A 278 -31.28 2.13 2.12
CA ALA A 278 -30.14 2.53 1.29
C ALA A 278 -29.88 1.53 0.15
N HIS A 279 -30.04 0.24 0.40
CA HIS A 279 -29.97 -0.80 -0.63
C HIS A 279 -31.11 -0.68 -1.65
N THR A 280 -32.34 -0.47 -1.19
CA THR A 280 -33.49 -0.24 -2.07
C THR A 280 -33.31 0.98 -2.95
N VAL A 281 -32.80 2.10 -2.40
CA VAL A 281 -32.47 3.30 -3.18
C VAL A 281 -31.45 2.96 -4.24
N ALA A 282 -30.31 2.36 -3.87
CA ALA A 282 -29.26 2.02 -4.83
C ALA A 282 -29.74 1.11 -5.97
N VAL A 283 -30.52 0.05 -5.66
CA VAL A 283 -31.04 -0.86 -6.69
C VAL A 283 -32.03 -0.16 -7.62
N ARG A 284 -32.95 0.66 -7.07
CA ARG A 284 -33.96 1.37 -7.88
C ARG A 284 -33.31 2.45 -8.75
N THR A 285 -32.38 3.22 -8.20
CA THR A 285 -31.65 4.25 -8.94
C THR A 285 -30.76 3.61 -10.00
N GLN A 286 -30.08 2.50 -9.71
CA GLN A 286 -29.31 1.75 -10.69
C GLN A 286 -30.19 1.27 -11.86
N ALA A 287 -31.37 0.72 -11.57
CA ALA A 287 -32.33 0.31 -12.59
C ALA A 287 -32.79 1.50 -13.45
N LYS A 288 -33.08 2.65 -12.84
CA LYS A 288 -33.47 3.87 -13.56
C LYS A 288 -32.35 4.36 -14.49
N LEU A 289 -31.12 4.43 -14.01
CA LEU A 289 -29.96 4.80 -14.83
C LEU A 289 -29.79 3.85 -16.01
N GLY A 290 -29.94 2.54 -15.79
CA GLY A 290 -29.88 1.55 -16.87
C GLY A 290 -30.93 1.75 -17.97
N THR A 291 -32.08 2.38 -17.66
CA THR A 291 -33.08 2.75 -18.69
C THR A 291 -32.75 4.03 -19.44
N MET A 292 -31.91 4.90 -18.88
CA MET A 292 -31.62 6.21 -19.45
C MET A 292 -30.40 6.17 -20.36
N SER A 293 -29.34 5.50 -19.93
CA SER A 293 -28.05 5.55 -20.62
C SER A 293 -27.84 4.40 -21.61
N GLY A 294 -28.68 3.36 -21.61
CA GLY A 294 -28.43 2.13 -22.38
C GLY A 294 -27.17 1.36 -21.94
N VAL A 295 -26.38 1.93 -21.03
CA VAL A 295 -25.14 1.41 -20.48
C VAL A 295 -25.46 0.73 -19.16
N ARG A 296 -24.97 -0.50 -18.97
CA ARG A 296 -25.08 -1.19 -17.69
C ARG A 296 -24.11 -0.55 -16.71
N THR A 297 -24.61 0.01 -15.61
CA THR A 297 -23.77 0.55 -14.53
C THR A 297 -22.81 -0.52 -14.01
N ALA A 298 -21.50 -0.25 -14.04
CA ALA A 298 -20.48 -1.16 -13.52
C ALA A 298 -20.34 -1.12 -11.98
N ALA A 299 -20.93 -0.11 -11.32
CA ALA A 299 -21.00 -0.06 -9.86
C ALA A 299 -22.11 -0.99 -9.35
N GLU A 300 -21.76 -1.92 -8.46
CA GLU A 300 -22.75 -2.77 -7.80
C GLU A 300 -23.58 -1.97 -6.78
N ALA A 301 -24.91 -1.98 -6.90
CA ALA A 301 -25.80 -1.28 -5.98
C ALA A 301 -25.55 -1.61 -4.51
N ALA A 302 -25.17 -2.85 -4.18
CA ALA A 302 -24.86 -3.26 -2.82
C ALA A 302 -23.65 -2.50 -2.23
N GLY A 303 -22.62 -2.25 -3.04
CA GLY A 303 -21.43 -1.51 -2.64
C GLY A 303 -21.73 -0.02 -2.41
N VAL A 304 -22.47 0.58 -3.35
CA VAL A 304 -22.91 1.99 -3.25
C VAL A 304 -23.83 2.20 -2.05
N ALA A 305 -24.76 1.28 -1.80
CA ALA A 305 -25.68 1.33 -0.67
C ALA A 305 -24.95 1.28 0.68
N ALA A 306 -23.96 0.40 0.82
CA ALA A 306 -23.18 0.28 2.06
C ALA A 306 -22.39 1.57 2.36
N TRP A 307 -21.80 2.16 1.32
CA TRP A 307 -21.09 3.44 1.43
C TRP A 307 -22.03 4.59 1.80
N ALA A 308 -23.14 4.76 1.06
CA ALA A 308 -24.11 5.80 1.32
C ALA A 308 -24.77 5.68 2.70
N TYR A 309 -25.04 4.45 3.18
CA TYR A 309 -25.49 4.23 4.55
C TYR A 309 -24.45 4.70 5.58
N GLY A 310 -23.16 4.39 5.36
CA GLY A 310 -22.08 4.88 6.22
C GLY A 310 -22.00 6.41 6.28
N MET A 311 -22.21 7.09 5.14
CA MET A 311 -22.37 8.54 5.11
C MET A 311 -23.59 8.99 5.92
N GLY A 312 -24.76 8.39 5.71
CA GLY A 312 -25.98 8.71 6.47
C GLY A 312 -25.76 8.60 7.99
N VAL A 313 -25.12 7.53 8.45
CA VAL A 313 -24.75 7.35 9.87
C VAL A 313 -23.81 8.46 10.36
N ALA A 314 -22.77 8.81 9.60
CA ALA A 314 -21.84 9.87 9.99
C ALA A 314 -22.51 11.26 10.05
N PHE A 315 -23.51 11.52 9.22
CA PHE A 315 -24.23 12.80 9.22
C PHE A 315 -25.34 12.88 10.27
N THR A 316 -25.92 11.75 10.68
CA THR A 316 -26.93 11.65 11.74
C THR A 316 -26.33 11.58 13.15
N ASP A 317 -25.10 11.08 13.29
CA ASP A 317 -24.42 11.03 14.58
C ASP A 317 -24.01 12.44 15.03
N GLN A 318 -24.63 12.89 16.12
CA GLN A 318 -24.32 14.19 16.74
C GLN A 318 -22.91 14.27 17.31
N ARG A 319 -22.25 13.12 17.52
CA ARG A 319 -20.86 13.03 17.99
C ARG A 319 -19.85 13.01 16.84
N ALA A 320 -20.30 12.80 15.60
CA ALA A 320 -19.42 12.80 14.44
C ALA A 320 -18.89 14.21 14.19
N THR A 321 -17.57 14.33 14.17
CA THR A 321 -16.87 15.57 13.89
C THR A 321 -16.99 15.92 12.40
N THR A 322 -16.60 17.15 12.05
CA THR A 322 -16.44 17.54 10.64
C THR A 322 -15.48 16.61 9.91
N LEU A 323 -14.45 16.11 10.59
CA LEU A 323 -13.49 15.19 10.00
C LEU A 323 -14.11 13.82 9.73
N ASP A 324 -14.97 13.30 10.61
CA ASP A 324 -15.67 12.01 10.40
C ASP A 324 -16.62 12.08 9.21
N LYS A 325 -17.32 13.21 9.05
CA LYS A 325 -18.22 13.47 7.91
C LYS A 325 -17.45 13.61 6.61
N VAL A 326 -16.32 14.33 6.63
CA VAL A 326 -15.41 14.42 5.49
C VAL A 326 -14.86 13.03 5.15
N ALA A 327 -14.38 12.27 6.14
CA ALA A 327 -13.84 10.93 5.95
C ALA A 327 -14.88 9.99 5.33
N ALA A 328 -16.13 9.99 5.82
CA ALA A 328 -17.22 9.20 5.27
C ALA A 328 -17.56 9.61 3.83
N THR A 329 -17.56 10.91 3.53
CA THR A 329 -17.79 11.45 2.18
C THR A 329 -16.63 11.11 1.23
N THR A 330 -15.40 11.10 1.74
CA THR A 330 -14.18 10.84 0.96
C THR A 330 -13.79 9.36 0.86
N ALA A 331 -14.49 8.49 1.59
CA ALA A 331 -14.27 7.05 1.48
C ALA A 331 -14.54 6.60 0.04
N ILE A 332 -13.63 5.79 -0.52
CA ILE A 332 -13.73 5.32 -1.91
C ILE A 332 -15.06 4.61 -2.11
N VAL A 333 -15.86 5.07 -3.08
CA VAL A 333 -17.14 4.44 -3.42
C VAL A 333 -16.86 3.05 -3.98
N PRO A 334 -17.30 1.97 -3.31
CA PRO A 334 -17.10 0.62 -3.82
C PRO A 334 -17.81 0.49 -5.17
N GLY A 335 -17.10 -0.04 -6.18
CA GLY A 335 -17.65 -0.25 -7.51
C GLY A 335 -17.40 0.88 -8.53
N VAL A 336 -17.16 2.13 -8.12
CA VAL A 336 -16.71 3.17 -9.08
C VAL A 336 -15.28 2.90 -9.53
N GLY A 337 -14.40 2.44 -8.63
CA GLY A 337 -13.07 1.93 -9.02
C GLY A 337 -13.14 0.73 -9.99
N ASN A 338 -14.16 -0.13 -9.85
CA ASN A 338 -14.44 -1.19 -10.83
C ASN A 338 -15.00 -0.59 -12.13
N ALA A 339 -15.86 0.41 -12.09
CA ALA A 339 -16.37 1.08 -13.30
C ALA A 339 -15.25 1.76 -14.11
N LEU A 340 -14.26 2.34 -13.42
CA LEU A 340 -13.08 2.95 -14.02
C LEU A 340 -12.09 1.93 -14.62
N GLY A 341 -12.16 0.64 -14.24
CA GLY A 341 -11.23 -0.40 -14.68
C GLY A 341 -11.84 -1.64 -15.36
N ILE A 342 -13.14 -1.89 -15.24
CA ILE A 342 -13.81 -3.18 -15.47
C ILE A 342 -15.23 -2.94 -16.01
N ALA A 343 -15.41 -3.19 -17.32
CA ALA A 343 -16.50 -4.00 -17.88
C ALA A 343 -17.68 -3.42 -18.70
N ASP A 344 -17.63 -2.24 -19.33
CA ASP A 344 -18.51 -2.04 -20.52
C ASP A 344 -18.05 -1.04 -21.60
N GLY A 345 -17.07 -0.18 -21.31
CA GLY A 345 -16.38 0.63 -22.34
C GLY A 345 -15.68 -0.21 -23.42
N ILE A 346 -15.66 -1.54 -23.26
CA ILE A 346 -15.14 -2.51 -24.24
C ILE A 346 -16.18 -2.80 -25.33
N GLU A 347 -17.48 -2.79 -25.03
CA GLU A 347 -18.53 -3.10 -26.00
C GLU A 347 -19.04 -1.83 -26.71
N HIS A 348 -19.03 -0.68 -26.03
CA HIS A 348 -19.58 0.59 -26.54
C HIS A 348 -18.54 1.72 -26.74
N HIS A 349 -17.27 1.48 -26.43
CA HIS A 349 -16.15 2.43 -26.62
C HIS A 349 -16.28 3.80 -25.91
N ASP A 350 -17.08 3.89 -24.85
CA ASP A 350 -17.35 5.14 -24.12
C ASP A 350 -17.07 4.99 -22.61
N PRO A 351 -15.80 5.11 -22.18
CA PRO A 351 -15.42 4.99 -20.77
C PRO A 351 -15.87 6.19 -19.93
N GLU A 352 -16.05 7.37 -20.53
CA GLU A 352 -16.58 8.58 -19.88
C GLU A 352 -18.03 8.37 -19.43
N ALA A 353 -18.91 7.85 -20.30
CA ALA A 353 -20.31 7.60 -19.95
C ALA A 353 -20.45 6.56 -18.83
N VAL A 354 -19.59 5.53 -18.80
CA VAL A 354 -19.57 4.53 -17.71
C VAL A 354 -19.19 5.18 -16.38
N ALA A 355 -18.14 6.00 -16.39
CA ALA A 355 -17.70 6.74 -15.20
C ALA A 355 -18.79 7.73 -14.74
N ALA A 356 -19.39 8.47 -15.67
CA ALA A 356 -20.46 9.43 -15.39
C ALA A 356 -21.66 8.77 -14.72
N ASN A 357 -22.13 7.63 -15.23
CA ASN A 357 -23.23 6.87 -14.64
C ASN A 357 -22.91 6.32 -13.24
N ALA A 358 -21.67 5.86 -13.02
CA ALA A 358 -21.23 5.36 -11.73
C ALA A 358 -21.17 6.49 -10.68
N VAL A 359 -20.66 7.67 -11.08
CA VAL A 359 -20.63 8.88 -10.26
C VAL A 359 -22.06 9.37 -9.96
N ALA A 360 -22.93 9.41 -10.97
CA ALA A 360 -24.33 9.79 -10.81
C ALA A 360 -25.08 8.86 -9.84
N LEU A 361 -24.89 7.55 -9.96
CA LEU A 361 -25.45 6.57 -9.02
C LEU A 361 -24.98 6.85 -7.59
N ALA A 362 -23.68 7.02 -7.38
CA ALA A 362 -23.13 7.32 -6.06
C ALA A 362 -23.73 8.60 -5.47
N ALA A 363 -23.79 9.67 -6.29
CA ALA A 363 -24.30 10.96 -5.87
C ALA A 363 -25.79 10.91 -5.48
N LEU A 364 -26.63 10.27 -6.27
CA LEU A 364 -28.08 10.15 -6.01
C LEU A 364 -28.36 9.34 -4.74
N VAL A 365 -27.66 8.22 -4.55
CA VAL A 365 -27.86 7.36 -3.37
C VAL A 365 -27.35 8.07 -2.10
N ALA A 366 -26.21 8.75 -2.17
CA ALA A 366 -25.71 9.54 -1.05
C ALA A 366 -26.61 10.73 -0.71
N ALA A 367 -27.13 11.45 -1.71
CA ALA A 367 -28.07 12.54 -1.50
C ALA A 367 -29.33 12.08 -0.78
N GLN A 368 -29.83 10.87 -1.10
CA GLN A 368 -30.97 10.27 -0.41
C GLN A 368 -30.62 9.79 1.01
N ALA A 369 -29.40 9.30 1.23
CA ALA A 369 -28.94 8.79 2.53
C ALA A 369 -28.63 9.89 3.55
N VAL A 370 -28.20 11.08 3.09
CA VAL A 370 -27.94 12.23 3.96
C VAL A 370 -29.27 12.82 4.43
N PRO A 371 -29.48 13.00 5.76
CA PRO A 371 -30.71 13.60 6.29
C PRO A 371 -30.89 15.04 5.82
N VAL A 372 -32.13 15.46 5.62
CA VAL A 372 -32.46 16.87 5.35
C VAL A 372 -32.32 17.65 6.66
N VAL A 373 -31.34 18.54 6.77
CA VAL A 373 -31.21 19.43 7.94
C VAL A 373 -31.62 20.85 7.52
N GLY A 374 -32.85 21.26 7.86
CA GLY A 374 -33.40 22.61 7.55
C GLY A 374 -34.51 22.63 6.48
N GLU A 375 -34.99 23.83 6.11
CA GLU A 375 -35.94 24.02 5.00
C GLU A 375 -35.32 23.49 3.70
N LEU A 376 -35.81 22.33 3.25
CA LEU A 376 -35.64 21.73 1.92
C LEU A 376 -34.34 22.09 1.21
N VAL A 377 -33.21 21.53 1.66
CA VAL A 377 -32.06 21.43 0.76
C VAL A 377 -32.48 20.55 -0.39
N ASP A 378 -32.60 21.15 -1.57
CA ASP A 378 -33.00 20.49 -2.80
C ASP A 378 -32.10 19.27 -3.03
N THR A 379 -32.72 18.08 -3.11
CA THR A 379 -32.02 16.82 -3.37
C THR A 379 -31.19 16.92 -4.65
N ALA A 380 -31.65 17.71 -5.64
CA ALA A 380 -30.91 18.00 -6.86
C ALA A 380 -29.59 18.73 -6.58
N LEU A 381 -29.65 19.82 -5.82
CA LEU A 381 -28.46 20.62 -5.48
C LEU A 381 -27.44 19.81 -4.68
N LEU A 382 -27.91 18.99 -3.73
CA LEU A 382 -27.03 18.12 -2.94
C LEU A 382 -26.35 17.05 -3.81
N ALA A 383 -27.12 16.41 -4.70
CA ALA A 383 -26.57 15.39 -5.59
C ALA A 383 -25.52 15.98 -6.55
N GLU A 384 -25.76 17.16 -7.14
CA GLU A 384 -24.76 17.84 -7.99
C GLU A 384 -23.47 18.18 -7.23
N GLN A 385 -23.57 18.63 -5.97
CA GLN A 385 -22.40 18.90 -5.15
C GLN A 385 -21.62 17.62 -4.83
N ILE A 386 -22.32 16.50 -4.59
CA ILE A 386 -21.68 15.21 -4.36
C ILE A 386 -20.95 14.73 -5.62
N VAL A 387 -21.47 14.99 -6.84
CA VAL A 387 -20.76 14.71 -8.10
C VAL A 387 -19.38 15.38 -8.11
N ASP A 388 -19.30 16.68 -7.79
CA ASP A 388 -18.03 17.42 -7.78
C ASP A 388 -17.04 16.85 -6.75
N VAL A 389 -17.53 16.45 -5.58
CA VAL A 389 -16.70 15.85 -4.52
C VAL A 389 -16.18 14.48 -4.92
N VAL A 390 -17.06 13.62 -5.44
CA VAL A 390 -16.70 12.27 -5.91
C VAL A 390 -15.67 12.37 -7.04
N ILE A 391 -15.87 13.27 -8.00
CA ILE A 391 -14.91 13.48 -9.09
C ILE A 391 -13.58 14.01 -8.57
N ASP A 392 -13.54 14.98 -7.64
CA ASP A 392 -12.27 15.47 -7.06
C ASP A 392 -11.50 14.33 -6.35
N ILE A 393 -12.21 13.46 -5.61
CA ILE A 393 -11.60 12.28 -4.98
C ILE A 393 -11.06 11.32 -6.04
N TYR A 394 -11.82 11.05 -7.10
CA TYR A 394 -11.40 10.15 -8.17
C TYR A 394 -10.28 10.73 -9.01
N GLN A 395 -10.29 12.01 -9.38
CA GLN A 395 -9.17 12.67 -10.03
C GLN A 395 -7.89 12.53 -9.19
N ARG A 396 -7.97 12.76 -7.87
CA ARG A 396 -6.81 12.61 -6.97
C ARG A 396 -6.32 11.17 -6.82
N THR A 397 -7.21 10.18 -6.95
CA THR A 397 -6.87 8.75 -6.74
C THR A 397 -6.58 7.99 -8.04
N ALA A 398 -7.21 8.37 -9.16
CA ALA A 398 -7.09 7.79 -10.49
C ALA A 398 -5.99 8.44 -11.32
N ALA A 399 -5.47 9.61 -10.92
CA ALA A 399 -4.34 10.25 -11.60
C ALA A 399 -3.06 9.40 -11.64
N THR A 400 -3.06 8.20 -11.04
CA THR A 400 -2.47 6.97 -11.59
C THR A 400 -2.79 5.84 -10.59
N PRO A 401 -3.41 4.70 -10.98
CA PRO A 401 -3.36 3.53 -10.12
C PRO A 401 -1.88 3.18 -10.01
N ARG A 402 -1.31 3.47 -8.82
CA ARG A 402 0.04 3.09 -8.45
C ARG A 402 0.23 1.65 -8.89
N PRO A 403 1.34 1.28 -9.58
CA PRO A 403 1.63 -0.12 -9.76
C PRO A 403 1.56 -0.72 -8.36
N ALA A 404 0.60 -1.61 -8.14
CA ALA A 404 0.48 -2.29 -6.86
C ALA A 404 1.88 -2.79 -6.55
N THR A 405 2.43 -2.42 -5.38
CA THR A 405 3.79 -2.82 -5.01
C THR A 405 3.91 -4.28 -5.37
N PRO A 406 4.82 -4.67 -6.31
CA PRO A 406 4.87 -6.02 -6.79
C PRO A 406 4.90 -6.92 -5.57
N LEU A 407 3.83 -7.71 -5.38
CA LEU A 407 3.80 -8.64 -4.25
C LEU A 407 5.11 -9.44 -4.39
N PRO A 408 6.00 -9.42 -3.37
CA PRO A 408 7.31 -10.04 -3.49
C PRO A 408 7.10 -11.44 -4.05
N SER A 409 7.77 -11.73 -5.16
CA SER A 409 7.43 -12.81 -6.08
C SER A 409 7.28 -14.15 -5.34
N GLY A 410 6.07 -14.52 -4.89
CA GLY A 410 5.89 -15.71 -4.04
C GLY A 410 4.90 -15.54 -2.88
N ALA A 411 4.54 -14.32 -2.48
CA ALA A 411 3.58 -14.11 -1.40
C ALA A 411 2.14 -14.04 -1.95
N LEU A 412 1.25 -14.88 -1.41
CA LEU A 412 -0.19 -14.65 -1.46
C LEU A 412 -0.50 -13.26 -0.82
N PRO A 413 -1.56 -12.55 -1.25
CA PRO A 413 -2.11 -11.44 -0.46
C PRO A 413 -2.30 -11.89 1.00
N LEU A 414 -2.21 -10.97 1.96
CA LEU A 414 -2.46 -11.24 3.38
C LEU A 414 -3.89 -11.79 3.55
N LEU A 415 -4.07 -13.08 3.35
CA LEU A 415 -5.26 -13.80 3.76
C LEU A 415 -5.27 -13.74 5.29
N PRO A 416 -6.42 -13.48 5.91
CA PRO A 416 -6.51 -13.57 7.35
C PRO A 416 -6.07 -14.96 7.77
N PRO A 417 -5.41 -15.10 8.92
CA PRO A 417 -4.96 -16.41 9.35
C PRO A 417 -6.15 -17.36 9.43
N ALA A 418 -5.96 -18.60 8.97
CA ALA A 418 -6.93 -19.65 9.20
C ALA A 418 -7.27 -19.67 10.70
N LYS A 419 -8.56 -19.81 11.02
CA LYS A 419 -9.05 -19.91 12.40
C LYS A 419 -9.39 -21.37 12.68
N PRO A 420 -8.37 -22.23 12.94
CA PRO A 420 -8.66 -23.59 13.29
C PRO A 420 -9.34 -23.62 14.67
N SER A 421 -10.43 -24.36 14.79
CA SER A 421 -10.95 -24.83 16.07
C SER A 421 -10.83 -26.35 16.13
N LEU A 422 -10.60 -26.89 17.32
CA LEU A 422 -10.48 -28.32 17.54
C LEU A 422 -11.70 -28.82 18.30
N ASP A 423 -12.40 -29.80 17.73
CA ASP A 423 -13.38 -30.58 18.46
C ASP A 423 -12.67 -31.84 18.98
N CYS A 424 -12.21 -31.78 20.25
CA CYS A 424 -11.56 -32.90 20.90
C CYS A 424 -12.61 -33.72 21.66
N SER A 425 -13.25 -34.68 20.98
CA SER A 425 -14.15 -35.63 21.65
C SER A 425 -13.34 -36.70 22.37
N VAL A 426 -13.42 -36.72 23.69
CA VAL A 426 -12.70 -37.67 24.56
C VAL A 426 -13.09 -39.14 24.28
N LEU A 427 -14.25 -39.37 23.66
CA LEU A 427 -14.76 -40.71 23.35
C LEU A 427 -14.39 -41.19 21.93
N ALA A 428 -14.02 -40.28 21.02
CA ALA A 428 -13.60 -40.61 19.67
C ALA A 428 -12.07 -40.46 19.60
N LEU A 429 -11.37 -41.47 19.09
CA LEU A 429 -9.91 -41.40 18.86
C LEU A 429 -9.55 -40.47 17.70
N ASP A 430 -10.47 -39.61 17.31
CA ASP A 430 -10.44 -38.77 16.13
C ASP A 430 -10.30 -37.31 16.54
N MET A 431 -9.52 -36.58 15.77
CA MET A 431 -9.39 -35.14 15.88
C MET A 431 -9.76 -34.50 14.56
N ASP A 432 -10.61 -33.48 14.64
CA ASP A 432 -10.97 -32.63 13.52
C ASP A 432 -10.41 -31.23 13.71
N ILE A 433 -9.66 -30.75 12.72
CA ILE A 433 -9.37 -29.31 12.56
C ILE A 433 -10.51 -28.72 11.73
N VAL A 434 -11.32 -27.88 12.35
CA VAL A 434 -12.41 -27.13 11.71
C VAL A 434 -11.90 -25.73 11.40
N TRP A 435 -12.28 -25.14 10.26
CA TRP A 435 -11.92 -23.76 9.95
C TRP A 435 -13.12 -22.98 9.45
N ASP A 436 -13.14 -21.71 9.82
CA ASP A 436 -14.17 -20.78 9.35
C ASP A 436 -13.73 -20.08 8.06
N THR A 437 -14.58 -20.17 7.03
CA THR A 437 -14.39 -19.55 5.71
C THR A 437 -15.25 -18.31 5.53
N THR A 438 -15.69 -17.66 6.61
CA THR A 438 -16.41 -16.37 6.57
C THR A 438 -15.68 -15.28 5.79
N VAL A 439 -14.39 -15.48 5.48
CA VAL A 439 -13.59 -14.62 4.63
C VAL A 439 -13.56 -15.17 3.21
N SER A 440 -13.92 -14.33 2.23
CA SER A 440 -13.74 -14.63 0.81
C SER A 440 -12.25 -14.89 0.51
N VAL A 441 -11.95 -16.07 0.01
CA VAL A 441 -10.62 -16.47 -0.48
C VAL A 441 -10.69 -16.70 -1.99
N PRO A 442 -9.59 -16.52 -2.75
CA PRO A 442 -9.59 -16.76 -4.19
C PRO A 442 -10.04 -18.17 -4.57
N ASP A 443 -10.64 -18.32 -5.76
CA ASP A 443 -10.93 -19.63 -6.33
C ASP A 443 -9.67 -20.49 -6.44
N LYS A 444 -9.82 -21.80 -6.27
CA LYS A 444 -8.71 -22.79 -6.20
C LYS A 444 -7.78 -22.63 -4.99
N THR A 445 -8.09 -21.77 -4.02
CA THR A 445 -7.35 -21.73 -2.75
C THR A 445 -7.54 -23.05 -2.00
N GLN A 446 -6.43 -23.62 -1.58
CA GLN A 446 -6.34 -24.79 -0.73
C GLN A 446 -6.01 -24.37 0.69
N LEU A 447 -6.66 -24.97 1.68
CA LEU A 447 -6.14 -25.00 3.04
C LEU A 447 -5.15 -26.15 3.15
N VAL A 448 -3.96 -25.85 3.67
CA VAL A 448 -2.91 -26.82 3.94
C VAL A 448 -2.80 -27.03 5.44
N ILE A 449 -2.82 -28.29 5.87
CA ILE A 449 -2.54 -28.69 7.24
C ILE A 449 -1.28 -29.54 7.21
N LYS A 450 -0.20 -29.04 7.80
CA LYS A 450 1.10 -29.69 7.81
C LYS A 450 1.53 -30.01 9.23
N GLU A 451 1.71 -31.29 9.52
CA GLU A 451 2.32 -31.71 10.77
C GLU A 451 3.82 -31.38 10.76
N ARG A 452 4.34 -30.72 11.80
CA ARG A 452 5.78 -30.43 11.92
C ARG A 452 6.57 -31.73 12.00
N GLY A 453 7.39 -32.01 10.99
CA GLY A 453 8.14 -33.26 10.86
C GLY A 453 7.30 -34.46 10.38
N GLY A 454 6.04 -34.22 9.97
CA GLY A 454 5.10 -35.25 9.56
C GLY A 454 4.54 -35.03 8.15
N LYS A 455 3.30 -35.50 7.95
CA LYS A 455 2.61 -35.44 6.66
C LYS A 455 1.95 -34.08 6.43
N GLU A 456 1.74 -33.77 5.17
CA GLU A 456 1.01 -32.60 4.70
C GLU A 456 -0.31 -33.04 4.05
N PHE A 457 -1.37 -32.30 4.33
CA PHE A 457 -2.71 -32.53 3.82
C PHE A 457 -3.26 -31.25 3.20
N THR A 458 -3.99 -31.37 2.08
CA THR A 458 -4.57 -30.22 1.38
C THR A 458 -6.07 -30.41 1.20
N TYR A 459 -6.82 -29.33 1.40
CA TYR A 459 -8.27 -29.31 1.33
C TYR A 459 -8.74 -28.11 0.52
N PRO A 460 -9.83 -28.18 -0.25
CA PRO A 460 -10.46 -26.97 -0.80
C PRO A 460 -10.79 -26.02 0.36
N ALA A 461 -10.44 -24.73 0.24
CA ALA A 461 -10.70 -23.79 1.31
C ALA A 461 -12.20 -23.72 1.68
N SER A 462 -13.11 -23.91 0.71
CA SER A 462 -14.56 -23.95 0.89
C SER A 462 -15.09 -25.13 1.72
N ALA A 463 -14.31 -26.18 1.94
CA ALA A 463 -14.72 -27.34 2.71
C ALA A 463 -14.41 -27.09 4.19
N GLY A 464 -15.27 -26.42 4.96
CA GLY A 464 -14.99 -25.93 6.33
C GLY A 464 -14.59 -26.94 7.44
N LYS A 465 -14.19 -28.18 7.12
CA LYS A 465 -13.76 -29.20 8.09
C LYS A 465 -12.83 -30.25 7.47
N ALA A 466 -11.73 -30.62 8.17
CA ALA A 466 -10.87 -31.74 7.79
C ALA A 466 -11.56 -33.09 8.09
N PRO A 467 -11.23 -34.17 7.37
CA PRO A 467 -11.61 -35.52 7.78
C PRO A 467 -10.98 -35.86 9.13
N GLY A 468 -11.69 -36.62 9.96
CA GLY A 468 -11.22 -37.06 11.27
C GLY A 468 -9.89 -37.79 11.22
N TRP A 469 -8.95 -37.34 12.04
CA TRP A 469 -7.63 -37.95 12.16
C TRP A 469 -7.57 -38.85 13.37
N LEU A 470 -7.39 -40.15 13.13
CA LEU A 470 -7.11 -41.11 14.18
C LEU A 470 -5.77 -40.76 14.84
N ILE A 471 -5.80 -40.33 16.10
CA ILE A 471 -4.60 -40.11 16.90
C ILE A 471 -4.20 -41.46 17.51
N ALA A 472 -3.03 -41.97 17.12
CA ALA A 472 -2.45 -43.11 17.81
C ALA A 472 -2.25 -42.75 19.29
N LYS A 473 -2.71 -43.61 20.21
CA LYS A 473 -2.81 -43.43 21.68
C LYS A 473 -1.48 -43.21 22.42
N GLY A 474 -0.57 -42.38 21.92
CA GLY A 474 0.63 -41.96 22.65
C GLY A 474 0.28 -40.93 23.71
N ILE A 475 -0.04 -41.37 24.93
CA ILE A 475 -0.18 -40.48 26.09
C ILE A 475 1.10 -39.65 26.22
N GLY A 476 0.98 -38.33 26.38
CA GLY A 476 2.11 -37.42 26.55
C GLY A 476 2.85 -37.01 25.27
N GLN A 477 2.33 -37.35 24.08
CA GLN A 477 2.90 -36.85 22.82
C GLN A 477 2.28 -35.51 22.42
N ASP A 478 3.14 -34.50 22.26
CA ASP A 478 2.76 -33.21 21.68
C ASP A 478 2.78 -33.31 20.16
N ARG A 479 1.69 -32.90 19.50
CA ARG A 479 1.64 -32.73 18.04
C ARG A 479 1.45 -31.26 17.70
N THR A 480 2.15 -30.80 16.67
CA THR A 480 2.09 -29.42 16.21
C THR A 480 1.76 -29.38 14.72
N PHE A 481 0.71 -28.65 14.36
CA PHE A 481 0.25 -28.50 12.99
C PHE A 481 0.34 -27.04 12.56
N ASP A 482 0.90 -26.82 11.39
CA ASP A 482 0.87 -25.55 10.70
C ASP A 482 -0.34 -25.55 9.74
N VAL A 483 -1.25 -24.61 9.93
CA VAL A 483 -2.47 -24.44 9.11
C VAL A 483 -2.35 -23.12 8.34
N PHE A 484 -2.34 -23.20 7.02
CA PHE A 484 -2.09 -22.05 6.14
C PHE A 484 -2.81 -22.19 4.80
N TYR A 485 -2.86 -21.12 4.00
CA TYR A 485 -3.44 -21.16 2.66
C TYR A 485 -2.39 -21.35 1.58
N ARG A 486 -2.76 -22.07 0.53
CA ARG A 486 -1.97 -22.28 -0.67
C ARG A 486 -2.83 -22.02 -1.91
N VAL A 487 -2.33 -21.28 -2.88
CA VAL A 487 -2.98 -21.14 -4.20
C VAL A 487 -1.98 -21.51 -5.29
N THR A 488 -2.45 -22.22 -6.30
CA THR A 488 -1.69 -22.42 -7.53
C THR A 488 -2.26 -21.51 -8.58
N ASN A 489 -1.46 -20.54 -9.05
CA ASN A 489 -1.91 -19.62 -10.09
C ASN A 489 -2.02 -20.33 -11.45
N ASP A 490 -2.58 -19.65 -12.45
CA ASP A 490 -2.77 -20.23 -13.79
C ASP A 490 -1.45 -20.51 -14.54
N GLN A 491 -0.32 -20.04 -14.02
CA GLN A 491 1.02 -20.35 -14.53
C GLN A 491 1.63 -21.59 -13.85
N GLY A 492 0.89 -22.26 -12.96
CA GLY A 492 1.36 -23.42 -12.20
C GLY A 492 2.28 -23.07 -11.02
N LYS A 493 2.44 -21.79 -10.68
CA LYS A 493 3.22 -21.35 -9.52
C LYS A 493 2.39 -21.45 -8.24
N THR A 494 2.92 -22.17 -7.27
CA THR A 494 2.36 -22.27 -5.92
C THR A 494 2.77 -21.07 -5.07
N LEU A 495 1.80 -20.45 -4.41
CA LEU A 495 1.97 -19.37 -3.45
C LEU A 495 1.38 -19.81 -2.11
N GLU A 496 2.05 -19.49 -1.01
CA GLU A 496 1.60 -19.84 0.35
C GLU A 496 1.40 -18.56 1.17
N SER A 497 0.47 -18.58 2.13
CA SER A 497 0.25 -17.43 3.01
C SER A 497 1.45 -17.21 3.93
N SER A 498 1.86 -15.96 4.15
CA SER A 498 2.98 -15.60 5.04
C SER A 498 2.65 -15.76 6.54
N ARG A 499 1.37 -15.95 6.85
CA ARG A 499 0.86 -16.24 8.19
C ARG A 499 0.32 -17.66 8.21
N ARG A 500 0.54 -18.35 9.34
CA ARG A 500 -0.01 -19.66 9.65
C ARG A 500 -0.61 -19.67 11.05
N ALA A 501 -1.66 -20.46 11.24
CA ALA A 501 -2.11 -20.84 12.56
C ALA A 501 -1.36 -22.09 13.01
N VAL A 502 -0.77 -22.05 14.20
CA VAL A 502 -0.06 -23.16 14.81
C VAL A 502 -0.93 -23.78 15.86
N VAL A 503 -1.35 -25.01 15.59
CA VAL A 503 -2.21 -25.80 16.46
C VAL A 503 -1.33 -26.79 17.21
N LYS A 504 -1.14 -26.55 18.49
CA LYS A 504 -0.42 -27.48 19.38
C LYS A 504 -1.43 -28.26 20.22
N GLN A 505 -1.30 -29.58 20.22
CA GLN A 505 -2.13 -30.48 21.00
C GLN A 505 -1.28 -31.26 21.99
N THR A 506 -1.81 -31.40 23.21
CA THR A 506 -1.24 -32.24 24.27
C THR A 506 -2.35 -33.12 24.85
N VAL A 507 -2.17 -34.44 24.80
CA VAL A 507 -3.05 -35.42 25.47
C VAL A 507 -2.52 -35.67 26.88
N LYS A 508 -3.32 -35.32 27.89
CA LYS A 508 -3.00 -35.50 29.31
C LYS A 508 -3.83 -36.67 29.87
N ASP A 509 -3.14 -37.59 30.54
CA ASP A 509 -3.67 -38.82 31.13
C ASP A 509 -4.31 -39.80 30.13
N ALA A 510 -4.59 -41.02 30.61
CA ALA A 510 -4.98 -42.18 29.81
C ALA A 510 -6.37 -42.06 29.13
N GLY A 511 -6.52 -41.08 28.24
CA GLY A 511 -7.65 -40.93 27.33
C GLY A 511 -8.77 -40.02 27.79
N PHE A 512 -8.59 -39.19 28.84
CA PHE A 512 -9.70 -38.39 29.39
C PHE A 512 -9.59 -36.87 29.19
N TYR A 513 -8.41 -36.32 28.89
CA TYR A 513 -8.24 -34.88 28.71
C TYR A 513 -7.32 -34.55 27.52
N CYS A 514 -7.89 -33.88 26.51
CA CYS A 514 -7.15 -33.26 25.42
C CYS A 514 -7.08 -31.76 25.67
N THR A 515 -5.88 -31.19 25.64
CA THR A 515 -5.70 -29.72 25.61
C THR A 515 -5.14 -29.32 24.27
N ALA A 516 -5.66 -28.22 23.72
CA ALA A 516 -5.16 -27.65 22.49
C ALA A 516 -4.99 -26.14 22.62
N THR A 517 -3.93 -25.65 22.01
CA THR A 517 -3.64 -24.21 21.91
C THR A 517 -3.48 -23.85 20.45
N VAL A 518 -4.17 -22.80 20.03
CA VAL A 518 -4.01 -22.20 18.72
C VAL A 518 -3.26 -20.89 18.89
N SER A 519 -2.16 -20.74 18.17
CA SER A 519 -1.37 -19.51 18.13
C SER A 519 -1.16 -19.07 16.68
N GLN A 520 -0.77 -17.82 16.46
CA GLN A 520 -0.54 -17.27 15.13
C GLN A 520 0.96 -16.98 14.97
N GLU A 521 1.55 -17.45 13.88
CA GLU A 521 2.97 -17.23 13.57
C GLU A 521 3.11 -16.68 12.13
N SER A 522 4.12 -15.83 11.93
CA SER A 522 4.67 -15.51 10.62
C SER A 522 5.86 -16.44 10.33
N TRP A 523 6.05 -16.86 9.09
CA TRP A 523 7.23 -17.62 8.67
C TRP A 523 8.11 -16.89 7.67
#